data_AF-A0A5M6CG23-F1
#
_entry.id   AF-A0A5M6CG23-F1
#
_cell.length_a   1.000
_cell.length_b   1.000
_cell.length_c   1.000
_cell.angle_alpha   90.00
_cell.angle_beta   90.00
_cell.angle_gamma   90.00
#
_symmetry.space_group_name_H-M   'P 1'
#
loop_
_entity.id
_entity.type
_entity.pdbx_description
1 polymer ?
#
loop_
_entity_poly.entity_id
_entity_poly.type
_entity_poly.pdbx_seq_one_letter_code
_entity_poly.pdbx_strand_id
1 'polypeptide(L)'
;MQTCNNSFSLDEEYFINVLTEISNNPNLVARKSEGGNVYRARKRSPKLMAKIEESYFQDESGKIYFKAENDRIKKVIEKNALGLFYHRYKKRANIKEFNCTGFYPFENKETRPAEIYMLTYSENFRIKKWNHIQANMFSYIIVRDWMRNNKLTMIFHIHNTVWCVIEIPYPKSKNSNLKRSTNNNQLRMF
;
A
#
# COMPACT_ATOMS: atom_id res chain seq x y z
N MET A 1 0.25 22.73 -21.90
CA MET A 1 -0.16 22.66 -20.48
C MET A 1 -0.16 21.21 -20.05
N GLN A 2 0.75 20.83 -19.16
CA GLN A 2 0.79 19.47 -18.59
C GLN A 2 -0.46 19.27 -17.70
N THR A 3 -1.29 18.28 -18.02
CA THR A 3 -2.26 17.72 -17.10
C THR A 3 -1.50 17.19 -15.89
N CYS A 4 -1.46 17.98 -14.82
CA CYS A 4 -0.89 17.57 -13.54
C CYS A 4 -1.66 16.34 -13.03
N ASN A 5 -1.00 15.46 -12.27
CA ASN A 5 -1.48 14.17 -11.74
C ASN A 5 -2.66 14.30 -10.74
N ASN A 6 -3.72 15.01 -11.12
CA ASN A 6 -4.86 15.33 -10.26
C ASN A 6 -5.58 14.07 -9.77
N SER A 7 -5.60 13.00 -10.56
CA SER A 7 -6.20 11.71 -10.18
C SER A 7 -5.53 11.09 -8.95
N PHE A 8 -4.18 11.08 -8.90
CA PHE A 8 -3.46 10.57 -7.73
C PHE A 8 -3.71 11.41 -6.49
N SER A 9 -3.78 12.74 -6.63
CA SER A 9 -4.10 13.64 -5.51
C SER A 9 -5.50 13.34 -4.94
N LEU A 10 -6.47 13.06 -5.80
CA LEU A 10 -7.83 12.72 -5.38
C LEU A 10 -7.90 11.33 -4.72
N ASP A 11 -7.12 10.37 -5.21
CA ASP A 11 -7.03 9.03 -4.62
C ASP A 11 -6.33 9.05 -3.26
N GLU A 12 -5.29 9.87 -3.08
CA GLU A 12 -4.65 10.09 -1.78
C GLU A 12 -5.58 10.78 -0.79
N GLU A 13 -6.33 11.79 -1.23
CA GLU A 13 -7.33 12.48 -0.41
C GLU A 13 -8.46 11.53 0.01
N TYR A 14 -8.92 10.66 -0.90
CA TYR A 14 -9.87 9.59 -0.58
C TYR A 14 -9.29 8.58 0.42
N PHE A 15 -8.06 8.12 0.20
CA PHE A 15 -7.41 7.15 1.06
C PHE A 15 -7.29 7.64 2.50
N ILE A 16 -6.89 8.91 2.71
CA ILE A 16 -6.84 9.51 4.04
C ILE A 16 -8.24 9.58 4.67
N ASN A 17 -9.27 9.92 3.90
CA ASN A 17 -10.65 9.94 4.40
C ASN A 17 -11.10 8.54 4.84
N VAL A 18 -10.86 7.51 4.03
CA VAL A 18 -11.14 6.11 4.38
C VAL A 18 -10.42 5.73 5.66
N LEU A 19 -9.10 5.93 5.74
CA LEU A 19 -8.31 5.63 6.93
C LEU A 19 -8.88 6.30 8.18
N THR A 20 -9.40 7.52 8.05
CA THR A 20 -9.96 8.25 9.18
C THR A 20 -11.35 7.73 9.59
N GLU A 21 -12.09 7.10 8.67
CA GLU A 21 -13.36 6.45 8.99
C GLU A 21 -13.20 5.08 9.66
N ILE A 22 -12.19 4.32 9.26
CA ILE A 22 -11.93 2.97 9.79
C ILE A 22 -10.98 2.95 11.01
N SER A 23 -10.53 4.11 11.48
CA SER A 23 -9.48 4.22 12.50
C SER A 23 -10.01 4.69 13.84
N ASN A 24 -9.61 3.99 14.90
CA ASN A 24 -9.71 4.45 16.29
C ASN A 24 -8.46 5.22 16.78
N ASN A 25 -7.43 5.40 15.93
CA ASN A 25 -6.25 6.19 16.26
C ASN A 25 -6.62 7.67 16.51
N PRO A 26 -6.38 8.21 17.72
CA PRO A 26 -6.74 9.59 18.07
C PRO A 26 -6.15 10.64 17.12
N ASN A 27 -4.93 10.42 16.61
CA ASN A 27 -4.27 11.35 15.69
C ASN A 27 -4.94 11.40 14.31
N LEU A 28 -5.57 10.31 13.87
CA LEU A 28 -6.38 10.32 12.65
C LEU A 28 -7.75 10.92 12.94
N VAL A 29 -8.42 10.50 14.02
CA VAL A 29 -9.75 11.01 14.38
C VAL A 29 -9.75 12.52 14.55
N ALA A 30 -8.72 13.10 15.19
CA ALA A 30 -8.58 14.54 15.36
C ALA A 30 -8.51 15.33 14.03
N ARG A 31 -8.19 14.66 12.90
CA ARG A 31 -8.19 15.31 11.57
C ARG A 31 -9.59 15.63 11.06
N LYS A 32 -10.64 15.00 11.61
CA LYS A 32 -12.05 15.30 11.31
C LYS A 32 -12.55 16.56 12.00
N SER A 33 -11.89 16.99 13.08
CA SER A 33 -12.25 18.19 13.82
C SER A 33 -12.00 19.45 13.01
N GLU A 34 -12.67 20.54 13.37
CA GLU A 34 -12.54 21.85 12.72
C GLU A 34 -11.06 22.26 12.57
N GLY A 35 -10.69 22.74 11.38
CA GLY A 35 -9.31 23.07 11.04
C GLY A 35 -8.40 21.87 10.71
N GLY A 36 -8.86 20.63 10.87
CA GLY A 36 -8.16 19.43 10.43
C GLY A 36 -8.06 19.32 8.89
N ASN A 37 -7.06 18.59 8.38
CA ASN A 37 -6.90 18.41 6.94
C ASN A 37 -8.06 17.62 6.30
N VAL A 38 -8.59 16.61 7.00
CA VAL A 38 -9.77 15.84 6.56
C VAL A 38 -11.03 16.70 6.60
N TYR A 39 -11.21 17.49 7.66
CA TYR A 39 -12.29 18.48 7.74
C TYR A 39 -12.27 19.45 6.54
N ARG A 40 -11.12 20.07 6.26
CA ARG A 40 -10.96 21.01 5.13
C ARG A 40 -11.21 20.33 3.77
N ALA A 41 -10.73 19.11 3.60
CA ALA A 41 -10.96 18.30 2.40
C ALA A 41 -12.46 18.08 2.15
N ARG A 42 -13.20 17.67 3.19
CA ARG A 42 -14.66 17.46 3.12
C ARG A 42 -15.42 18.74 2.81
N LYS A 43 -15.07 19.84 3.48
CA LYS A 43 -15.70 21.15 3.25
C LYS A 43 -15.49 21.65 1.81
N ARG A 44 -14.30 21.41 1.25
CA ARG A 44 -13.94 21.81 -0.11
C ARG A 44 -14.57 20.90 -1.18
N SER A 45 -14.81 19.63 -0.86
CA SER A 45 -15.34 18.65 -1.82
C SER A 45 -16.58 17.94 -1.26
N PRO A 46 -17.78 18.54 -1.41
CA PRO A 46 -19.04 17.91 -1.03
C PRO A 46 -19.26 16.55 -1.71
N LYS A 47 -18.79 16.40 -2.96
CA LYS A 47 -18.85 15.14 -3.70
C LYS A 47 -18.04 14.02 -3.05
N LEU A 48 -16.88 14.35 -2.47
CA LEU A 48 -16.07 13.38 -1.73
C LEU A 48 -16.79 12.94 -0.45
N MET A 49 -17.42 13.88 0.25
CA MET A 49 -18.18 13.57 1.47
C MET A 49 -19.36 12.65 1.15
N ALA A 50 -20.20 13.03 0.18
CA ALA A 50 -21.34 12.21 -0.25
C ALA A 50 -20.89 10.78 -0.63
N LYS A 51 -19.77 10.65 -1.34
CA LYS A 51 -19.24 9.34 -1.72
C LYS A 51 -18.76 8.49 -0.53
N ILE A 52 -18.18 9.13 0.50
CA ILE A 52 -17.81 8.44 1.74
C ILE A 52 -19.06 8.03 2.52
N GLU A 53 -20.10 8.86 2.54
CA GLU A 53 -21.40 8.56 3.17
C GLU A 53 -22.12 7.40 2.46
N GLU A 54 -22.15 7.39 1.13
CA GLU A 54 -22.67 6.29 0.30
C GLU A 54 -21.89 4.99 0.47
N SER A 55 -20.68 5.04 1.01
CA SER A 55 -19.88 3.84 1.29
C SER A 55 -20.34 3.11 2.56
N TYR A 56 -21.18 3.73 3.38
CA TYR A 56 -21.80 3.07 4.53
C TYR A 56 -23.05 2.31 4.11
N PHE A 57 -23.17 1.08 4.58
CA PHE A 57 -24.36 0.28 4.38
C PHE A 57 -24.68 -0.50 5.66
N GLN A 58 -25.97 -0.72 5.89
CA GLN A 58 -26.46 -1.50 7.02
C GLN A 58 -26.75 -2.93 6.54
N ASP A 59 -26.32 -3.94 7.28
CA ASP A 59 -26.70 -5.33 7.00
C ASP A 59 -28.06 -5.69 7.62
N GLU A 60 -28.51 -6.92 7.38
CA GLU A 60 -29.77 -7.46 7.92
C GLU A 60 -29.78 -7.52 9.46
N SER A 61 -28.62 -7.53 10.11
CA SER A 61 -28.46 -7.52 11.57
C SER A 61 -28.47 -6.11 12.17
N GLY A 62 -28.63 -5.08 11.33
CA GLY A 62 -28.60 -3.68 11.74
C GLY A 62 -27.19 -3.12 11.96
N LYS A 63 -26.14 -3.89 11.67
CA LYS A 63 -24.74 -3.46 11.83
C LYS A 63 -24.31 -2.64 10.63
N ILE A 64 -23.61 -1.54 10.89
CA ILE A 64 -23.11 -0.63 9.87
C ILE A 64 -21.72 -1.11 9.42
N TYR A 65 -21.57 -1.24 8.10
CA TYR A 65 -20.33 -1.61 7.43
C TYR A 65 -19.87 -0.47 6.52
N PHE A 66 -18.55 -0.40 6.31
CA PHE A 66 -17.93 0.54 5.39
C PHE A 66 -17.35 -0.21 4.18
N LYS A 67 -17.86 0.09 2.98
CA LYS A 67 -17.39 -0.50 1.72
C LYS A 67 -16.42 0.44 1.01
N ALA A 68 -15.13 0.20 1.16
CA ALA A 68 -14.11 1.04 0.52
C ALA A 68 -13.98 0.76 -1.00
N GLU A 69 -13.61 1.80 -1.77
CA GLU A 69 -13.21 1.67 -3.17
C GLU A 69 -11.79 1.09 -3.27
N ASN A 70 -11.70 -0.24 -3.23
CA ASN A 70 -10.43 -0.96 -3.17
C ASN A 70 -9.45 -0.56 -4.29
N ASP A 71 -9.91 -0.26 -5.50
CA ASP A 71 -9.03 0.14 -6.62
C ASP A 71 -8.30 1.46 -6.37
N ARG A 72 -8.96 2.42 -5.71
CA ARG A 72 -8.36 3.72 -5.39
C ARG A 72 -7.32 3.57 -4.30
N ILE A 73 -7.64 2.77 -3.29
CA ILE A 73 -6.72 2.41 -2.20
C ILE A 73 -5.49 1.70 -2.77
N LYS A 74 -5.71 0.72 -3.66
CA LYS A 74 -4.66 -0.04 -4.34
C LYS A 74 -3.66 0.87 -5.05
N LYS A 75 -4.14 1.84 -5.83
CA LYS A 75 -3.29 2.81 -6.55
C LYS A 75 -2.40 3.62 -5.62
N VAL A 76 -2.93 4.08 -4.48
CA VAL A 76 -2.16 4.85 -3.50
C VAL A 76 -1.09 3.98 -2.85
N ILE A 77 -1.45 2.76 -2.46
CA ILE A 77 -0.51 1.79 -1.85
C ILE A 77 0.62 1.45 -2.83
N GLU A 78 0.30 1.17 -4.09
CA GLU A 78 1.29 0.84 -5.14
C GLU A 78 2.22 2.02 -5.44
N LYS A 79 1.68 3.25 -5.50
CA LYS A 79 2.48 4.47 -5.64
C LYS A 79 3.46 4.64 -4.49
N ASN A 80 3.00 4.45 -3.24
CA ASN A 80 3.85 4.53 -2.06
C ASN A 80 4.94 3.44 -2.08
N ALA A 81 4.58 2.21 -2.47
CA ALA A 81 5.54 1.11 -2.60
C ALA A 81 6.60 1.39 -3.66
N LEU A 82 6.21 1.97 -4.81
CA LEU A 82 7.15 2.39 -5.85
C LEU A 82 8.14 3.44 -5.33
N GLY A 83 7.66 4.44 -4.58
CA GLY A 83 8.51 5.47 -3.97
C GLY A 83 9.53 4.88 -2.99
N LEU A 84 9.08 3.99 -2.10
CA LEU A 84 9.94 3.31 -1.12
C LEU A 84 10.93 2.36 -1.78
N PHE A 85 10.50 1.66 -2.83
CA PHE A 85 11.37 0.79 -3.64
C PHE A 85 12.50 1.59 -4.29
N TYR A 86 12.17 2.72 -4.94
CA TYR A 86 13.18 3.59 -5.51
C TYR A 86 14.12 4.13 -4.43
N HIS A 87 13.60 4.58 -3.29
CA HIS A 87 14.41 5.09 -2.21
C HIS A 87 15.42 4.06 -1.68
N ARG A 88 14.98 2.81 -1.49
CA ARG A 88 15.78 1.72 -0.95
C ARG A 88 16.81 1.17 -1.94
N TYR A 89 16.40 0.89 -3.17
CA TYR A 89 17.24 0.19 -4.16
C TYR A 89 17.92 1.13 -5.16
N LYS A 90 17.51 2.40 -5.22
CA LYS A 90 17.95 3.37 -6.25
C LYS A 90 17.72 2.84 -7.67
N LYS A 91 16.63 2.09 -7.87
CA LYS A 91 16.23 1.48 -9.15
C LYS A 91 14.87 2.00 -9.57
N ARG A 92 14.74 2.29 -10.86
CA ARG A 92 13.44 2.56 -11.48
C ARG A 92 12.72 1.24 -11.73
N ALA A 93 11.43 1.22 -11.46
CA ALA A 93 10.52 0.12 -11.76
C ALA A 93 9.23 0.71 -12.35
N ASN A 94 8.48 -0.08 -13.10
CA ASN A 94 7.17 0.32 -13.60
C ASN A 94 6.13 0.07 -12.50
N ILE A 95 5.20 1.01 -12.28
CA ILE A 95 4.13 0.82 -11.29
C ILE A 95 3.29 -0.44 -11.55
N LYS A 96 3.18 -0.89 -12.81
CA LYS A 96 2.51 -2.14 -13.19
C LYS A 96 3.20 -3.42 -12.66
N GLU A 97 4.46 -3.31 -12.23
CA GLU A 97 5.19 -4.41 -11.58
C GLU A 97 4.85 -4.51 -10.08
N PHE A 98 4.08 -3.57 -9.54
CA PHE A 98 3.59 -3.56 -8.16
C PHE A 98 2.14 -4.03 -8.15
N ASN A 99 1.81 -4.89 -7.20
CA ASN A 99 0.46 -5.40 -7.06
C ASN A 99 0.09 -5.41 -5.59
N CYS A 100 -0.78 -4.49 -5.17
CA CYS A 100 -1.36 -4.57 -3.83
C CYS A 100 -2.42 -5.68 -3.81
N THR A 101 -2.13 -6.69 -3.00
CA THR A 101 -2.85 -7.96 -2.90
C THR A 101 -3.70 -8.10 -1.65
N GLY A 102 -3.50 -7.21 -0.68
CA GLY A 102 -4.23 -7.25 0.58
C GLY A 102 -4.28 -5.87 1.23
N PHE A 103 -5.46 -5.55 1.76
CA PHE A 103 -5.76 -4.37 2.58
C PHE A 103 -6.61 -4.85 3.76
N TYR A 104 -6.03 -4.84 4.96
CA TYR A 104 -6.61 -5.45 6.15
C TYR A 104 -6.80 -4.41 7.25
N PRO A 105 -7.95 -3.71 7.27
CA PRO A 105 -8.26 -2.75 8.32
C PRO A 105 -8.40 -3.47 9.67
N PHE A 106 -8.10 -2.76 10.77
CA PHE A 106 -8.23 -3.31 12.12
C PHE A 106 -9.68 -3.20 12.56
N GLU A 107 -10.25 -4.27 13.13
CA GLU A 107 -11.64 -4.23 13.58
C GLU A 107 -11.80 -3.49 14.91
N ASN A 108 -10.86 -3.65 15.86
CA ASN A 108 -10.89 -3.00 17.19
C ASN A 108 -9.50 -2.94 17.87
N LYS A 109 -8.72 -4.01 17.73
CA LYS A 109 -7.30 -4.10 18.11
C LYS A 109 -6.48 -4.45 16.87
N GLU A 110 -5.17 -4.25 16.91
CA GLU A 110 -4.27 -4.74 15.85
C GLU A 110 -4.53 -6.23 15.63
N THR A 111 -5.21 -6.54 14.53
CA THR A 111 -5.51 -7.91 14.15
C THR A 111 -4.61 -8.20 12.98
N ARG A 112 -3.44 -8.78 13.27
CA ARG A 112 -2.47 -9.12 12.24
C ARG A 112 -2.95 -10.40 11.54
N PRO A 113 -3.23 -10.37 10.23
CA PRO A 113 -3.55 -11.59 9.49
C PRO A 113 -2.44 -12.63 9.67
N ALA A 114 -2.81 -13.92 9.73
CA ALA A 114 -1.86 -15.01 9.94
C ALA A 114 -0.72 -15.01 8.91
N GLU A 115 -1.03 -14.65 7.65
CA GLU A 115 -0.01 -14.49 6.60
C GLU A 115 1.04 -13.41 6.95
N ILE A 116 0.61 -12.26 7.45
CA ILE A 116 1.52 -11.17 7.85
C ILE A 116 2.31 -11.58 9.08
N TYR A 117 1.69 -12.27 10.04
CA TYR A 117 2.38 -12.83 11.19
C TYR A 117 3.54 -13.73 10.74
N MET A 118 3.27 -14.76 9.92
CA MET A 118 4.30 -15.69 9.47
C MET A 118 5.42 -15.02 8.66
N LEU A 119 5.08 -14.05 7.81
CA LEU A 119 6.06 -13.38 6.95
C LEU A 119 7.00 -12.44 7.72
N THR A 120 6.57 -11.92 8.87
CA THR A 120 7.28 -10.89 9.63
C THR A 120 8.18 -11.45 10.73
N TYR A 121 8.22 -12.77 10.89
CA TYR A 121 9.10 -13.49 11.82
C TYR A 121 10.16 -14.31 11.06
N SER A 122 11.30 -14.58 11.70
CA SER A 122 12.32 -15.52 11.22
C SER A 122 11.93 -16.97 11.55
N GLU A 123 12.68 -17.93 11.00
CA GLU A 123 12.54 -19.37 11.32
C GLU A 123 12.69 -19.65 12.83
N ASN A 124 13.49 -18.83 13.52
CA ASN A 124 13.66 -18.88 14.97
C ASN A 124 12.66 -17.98 15.73
N PHE A 125 11.52 -17.65 15.11
CA PHE A 125 10.48 -16.78 15.67
C PHE A 125 10.97 -15.43 16.20
N ARG A 126 12.03 -14.86 15.60
CA ARG A 126 12.46 -13.50 15.91
C ARG A 126 11.77 -12.51 14.98
N ILE A 127 11.24 -11.43 15.54
CA ILE A 127 10.62 -10.35 14.77
C ILE A 127 11.67 -9.74 13.84
N LYS A 128 11.36 -9.69 12.54
CA LYS A 128 12.21 -9.04 11.54
C LYS A 128 12.16 -7.52 11.72
N LYS A 129 13.28 -6.86 11.41
CA LYS A 129 13.41 -5.41 11.58
C LYS A 129 12.51 -4.63 10.61
N TRP A 130 11.67 -3.76 11.16
CA TRP A 130 10.85 -2.82 10.40
C TRP A 130 11.62 -1.54 10.09
N ASN A 131 11.29 -0.92 8.95
CA ASN A 131 11.72 0.42 8.60
C ASN A 131 10.62 1.39 8.99
N HIS A 132 10.90 2.28 9.92
CA HIS A 132 9.95 3.29 10.38
C HIS A 132 10.21 4.59 9.62
N ILE A 133 9.26 5.03 8.81
CA ILE A 133 9.31 6.35 8.16
C ILE A 133 8.88 7.41 9.16
N GLN A 134 7.80 7.14 9.89
CA GLN A 134 7.33 7.96 10.99
C GLN A 134 6.70 7.07 12.06
N ALA A 135 7.11 7.26 13.32
CA ALA A 135 6.65 6.47 14.45
C ALA A 135 5.11 6.53 14.55
N ASN A 136 4.48 5.36 14.77
CA ASN A 136 3.02 5.19 14.88
C ASN A 136 2.19 5.71 13.68
N MET A 137 2.83 6.02 12.55
CA MET A 137 2.16 6.53 11.36
C MET A 137 2.40 5.65 10.14
N PHE A 138 3.65 5.30 9.88
CA PHE A 138 3.99 4.52 8.70
C PHE A 138 5.29 3.75 8.92
N SER A 139 5.18 2.44 8.88
CA SER A 139 6.34 1.54 8.82
C SER A 139 6.15 0.48 7.77
N TYR A 140 7.26 -0.02 7.23
CA TYR A 140 7.24 -1.07 6.23
C TYR A 140 8.37 -2.08 6.45
N ILE A 141 8.15 -3.28 5.93
CA ILE A 141 9.16 -4.32 5.84
C ILE A 141 9.12 -4.94 4.45
N ILE A 142 10.28 -5.39 3.97
CA ILE A 142 10.38 -6.16 2.73
C ILE A 142 10.84 -7.56 3.10
N VAL A 143 10.10 -8.56 2.64
CA VAL A 143 10.30 -9.98 2.95
C VAL A 143 10.19 -10.79 1.67
N ARG A 144 10.77 -12.00 1.68
CA ARG A 144 10.45 -13.00 0.67
C ARG A 144 9.24 -13.79 1.15
N ASP A 145 8.23 -13.87 0.30
CA ASP A 145 6.98 -14.54 0.57
C ASP A 145 7.01 -15.96 0.00
N TRP A 146 7.37 -16.92 0.85
CA TRP A 146 7.45 -18.33 0.50
C TRP A 146 6.09 -18.94 0.17
N MET A 147 4.99 -18.37 0.67
CA MET A 147 3.63 -18.80 0.31
C MET A 147 3.25 -18.39 -1.11
N ARG A 148 3.90 -17.35 -1.66
CA ARG A 148 3.61 -16.78 -2.98
C ARG A 148 4.79 -16.95 -3.94
N ASN A 149 5.25 -18.18 -4.12
CA ASN A 149 6.35 -18.53 -5.05
C ASN A 149 7.64 -17.74 -4.78
N ASN A 150 7.96 -17.51 -3.49
CA ASN A 150 9.12 -16.73 -3.04
C ASN A 150 9.17 -15.28 -3.49
N LYS A 151 8.06 -14.71 -4.01
CA LYS A 151 7.98 -13.32 -4.48
C LYS A 151 8.47 -12.34 -3.42
N LEU A 152 9.02 -11.22 -3.88
CA LEU A 152 9.40 -10.13 -2.99
C LEU A 152 8.13 -9.36 -2.59
N THR A 153 7.87 -9.28 -1.29
CA THR A 153 6.65 -8.67 -0.74
C THR A 153 7.03 -7.53 0.20
N MET A 154 6.41 -6.39 0.00
CA MET A 154 6.46 -5.24 0.90
C MET A 154 5.18 -5.22 1.72
N ILE A 155 5.32 -5.10 3.04
CA ILE A 155 4.18 -5.03 3.96
C ILE A 155 4.18 -3.65 4.59
N PHE A 156 3.04 -2.97 4.54
CA PHE A 156 2.83 -1.69 5.22
C PHE A 156 2.05 -1.86 6.50
N HIS A 157 2.45 -1.09 7.50
CA HIS A 157 1.70 -0.82 8.71
C HIS A 157 1.40 0.68 8.74
N ILE A 158 0.13 1.04 8.62
CA ILE A 158 -0.29 2.44 8.44
C ILE A 158 -1.17 2.83 9.62
N HIS A 159 -0.76 3.89 10.32
CA HIS A 159 -1.47 4.55 11.41
C HIS A 159 -1.94 3.64 12.55
N ASN A 160 -1.37 2.44 12.71
CA ASN A 160 -1.92 1.40 13.60
C ASN A 160 -3.41 1.14 13.31
N THR A 161 -3.78 1.20 12.03
CA THR A 161 -5.16 1.10 11.54
C THR A 161 -5.28 0.00 10.50
N VAL A 162 -4.26 -0.20 9.66
CA VAL A 162 -4.35 -1.13 8.54
C VAL A 162 -3.00 -1.75 8.20
N TRP A 163 -3.07 -3.02 7.80
CA TRP A 163 -2.00 -3.70 7.09
C TRP A 163 -2.24 -3.69 5.58
N CYS A 164 -1.18 -3.48 4.80
CA CYS A 164 -1.23 -3.67 3.35
C CYS A 164 -0.15 -4.65 2.89
N VAL A 165 -0.47 -5.52 1.94
CA VAL A 165 0.45 -6.52 1.38
C VAL A 165 0.64 -6.25 -0.11
N ILE A 166 1.88 -5.96 -0.50
CA ILE A 166 2.23 -5.52 -1.85
C ILE A 166 3.30 -6.44 -2.43
N GLU A 167 2.99 -7.10 -3.54
CA GLU A 167 4.02 -7.76 -4.35
C GLU A 167 4.84 -6.69 -5.08
N ILE A 168 6.17 -6.81 -5.04
CA ILE A 168 7.11 -5.86 -5.65
C ILE A 168 8.10 -6.60 -6.56
N PRO A 169 8.65 -5.95 -7.60
CA PRO A 169 9.64 -6.59 -8.46
C PRO A 169 10.96 -6.81 -7.71
N TYR A 170 11.72 -7.84 -8.11
CA TYR A 170 13.11 -7.93 -7.69
C TYR A 170 13.94 -6.79 -8.30
N PRO A 171 14.87 -6.19 -7.54
CA PRO A 171 15.77 -5.19 -8.08
C PRO A 171 16.64 -5.80 -9.18
N LYS A 172 16.40 -5.43 -10.44
CA LYS A 172 17.16 -5.93 -11.59
C LYS A 172 18.66 -5.63 -11.40
N SER A 173 19.49 -6.67 -11.47
CA SER A 173 20.96 -6.55 -11.48
C SER A 173 21.40 -5.78 -12.73
N LYS A 174 22.42 -4.91 -12.59
CA LYS A 174 23.01 -4.15 -13.72
C LYS A 174 23.52 -5.05 -14.85
N ASN A 175 23.79 -6.33 -14.58
CA ASN A 175 24.48 -7.23 -15.52
C ASN A 175 23.57 -8.08 -16.43
N SER A 176 22.25 -7.87 -16.44
CA SER A 176 21.34 -8.67 -17.28
C SER A 176 21.33 -8.27 -18.77
N ASN A 177 21.93 -7.13 -19.14
CA ASN A 177 22.02 -6.68 -20.53
C ASN A 177 23.34 -7.03 -21.25
N LEU A 178 24.31 -7.65 -20.56
CA LEU A 178 25.61 -8.03 -21.15
C LEU A 178 25.66 -9.46 -21.72
N LYS A 179 24.58 -10.25 -21.58
CA LYS A 179 24.53 -11.65 -22.07
C LYS A 179 23.63 -11.87 -23.29
N ARG A 180 23.11 -10.82 -23.92
CA ARG A 180 22.23 -10.93 -25.11
C ARG A 180 22.85 -10.47 -26.43
N SER A 181 24.13 -10.07 -26.46
CA SER A 181 24.81 -9.63 -27.70
C SER A 181 25.88 -10.59 -28.23
N THR A 182 25.97 -11.83 -27.74
CA THR A 182 27.05 -12.76 -28.16
C THR A 182 26.63 -14.15 -28.63
N ASN A 183 25.33 -14.42 -28.84
CA ASN A 183 24.87 -15.71 -29.41
C ASN A 183 23.98 -15.51 -30.63
N ASN A 184 24.50 -14.88 -31.68
CA ASN A 184 23.84 -14.86 -33.00
C ASN A 184 24.82 -14.95 -34.17
N ASN A 185 25.97 -15.63 -34.01
CA ASN A 185 26.93 -15.76 -35.10
C ASN A 185 27.62 -17.12 -35.24
N GLN A 186 26.96 -18.23 -34.86
CA GLN A 186 27.37 -19.56 -35.29
C GLN A 186 26.14 -20.43 -35.52
N LEU A 187 25.59 -20.37 -36.74
CA LEU A 187 24.85 -21.45 -37.41
C LEU A 187 24.51 -21.02 -38.84
N ARG A 188 25.56 -20.74 -39.63
CA ARG A 188 25.54 -20.82 -41.10
C ARG A 188 26.97 -21.04 -41.56
N MET A 189 27.32 -22.29 -41.85
CA MET A 189 28.05 -22.71 -43.04
C MET A 189 28.55 -24.15 -42.88
N PHE A 190 28.04 -25.00 -43.79
CA PHE A 190 28.47 -26.35 -44.18
C PHE A 190 28.30 -27.47 -43.16
#